data_AF-A0A968WZY5-F1
#
_entry.id   AF-A0A968WZY5-F1
#
_cell.length_a   1.000
_cell.length_b   1.000
_cell.length_c   1.000
_cell.angle_alpha   90.00
_cell.angle_beta   90.00
_cell.angle_gamma   90.00
#
_symmetry.space_group_name_H-M   'P 1'
#
loop_
_entity.id
_entity.type
_entity.pdbx_description
1 polymer ?
#
loop_
_entity_poly.entity_id
_entity_poly.type
_entity_poly.pdbx_seq_one_letter_code
_entity_poly.pdbx_strand_id
1 'polypeptide(L)'
;MKLAFVTAGGVDRSGNVNVIPALLWQIERLARHHALHVFALHQYTEPCTYSLLGATVHNLGWPRGKGALAQTILRLPELVRALQRVGPFDLVHGW
;
A
#
# COMPACT_ATOMS: atom_id res chain seq x y z
N MET A 1 15.10 -9.84 -0.07
CA MET A 1 14.38 -9.35 -1.26
C MET A 1 13.61 -8.09 -0.90
N LYS A 2 13.44 -7.19 -1.87
CA LYS A 2 12.65 -5.98 -1.79
C LYS A 2 11.32 -6.21 -2.52
N LEU A 3 10.22 -6.19 -1.78
CA LEU A 3 8.90 -6.58 -2.26
C LEU A 3 7.97 -5.36 -2.28
N ALA A 4 7.13 -5.27 -3.31
CA ALA A 4 6.01 -4.33 -3.37
C ALA A 4 4.69 -5.09 -3.19
N PHE A 5 3.86 -4.65 -2.26
CA PHE A 5 2.52 -5.18 -2.03
C PHE A 5 1.49 -4.09 -2.24
N VAL A 6 0.65 -4.23 -3.27
CA VAL A 6 -0.35 -3.22 -3.66
C VAL A 6 -1.70 -3.65 -3.13
N THR A 7 -2.40 -2.73 -2.47
CA THR A 7 -3.76 -2.98 -1.98
C THR A 7 -4.63 -1.72 -2.08
N ALA A 8 -5.94 -1.93 -2.20
CA ALA A 8 -6.94 -0.87 -2.12
C ALA A 8 -6.84 -0.05 -0.82
N GLY A 9 -6.68 -0.72 0.31
CA GLY A 9 -6.64 -0.12 1.65
C GLY A 9 -6.52 -1.18 2.74
N GLY A 10 -7.09 -0.95 3.92
CA GLY A 10 -7.09 -1.94 5.00
C GLY A 10 -5.76 -2.06 5.75
N VAL A 11 -4.90 -1.04 5.64
CA VAL A 11 -3.55 -1.01 6.22
C VAL A 11 -3.33 0.28 7.02
N ASP A 12 -4.37 0.72 7.74
CA ASP A 12 -4.32 1.93 8.57
C ASP A 12 -3.11 1.99 9.51
N ARG A 13 -2.63 3.20 9.82
CA ARG A 13 -1.42 3.40 10.62
C ARG A 13 -1.59 2.97 12.07
N SER A 14 -2.83 2.94 12.56
CA SER A 14 -3.17 2.45 13.89
C SER A 14 -2.90 0.96 14.05
N GLY A 15 -2.96 0.19 12.96
CA GLY A 15 -2.86 -1.26 12.99
C GLY A 15 -4.07 -1.98 13.60
N ASN A 16 -5.14 -1.27 13.97
CA ASN A 16 -6.32 -1.87 14.61
C ASN A 16 -7.67 -1.28 14.18
N VAL A 17 -7.71 -0.09 13.59
CA VAL A 17 -8.94 0.55 13.08
C VAL A 17 -8.88 0.66 11.57
N ASN A 18 -9.97 0.35 10.86
CA ASN A 18 -10.01 0.38 9.39
C ASN A 18 -8.92 -0.48 8.73
N VAL A 19 -8.66 -1.65 9.32
CA VAL A 19 -7.67 -2.62 8.86
C VAL A 19 -8.33 -3.90 8.36
N ILE A 20 -7.63 -4.63 7.48
CA ILE A 20 -7.97 -6.00 7.10
C ILE A 20 -6.98 -6.92 7.83
N PRO A 21 -7.42 -7.70 8.84
CA PRO A 21 -6.51 -8.50 9.66
C PRO A 21 -5.64 -9.48 8.87
N ALA A 22 -6.19 -10.08 7.81
CA ALA A 22 -5.43 -10.99 6.94
C ALA A 22 -4.26 -10.29 6.22
N LEU A 23 -4.44 -9.02 5.80
CA LEU A 23 -3.36 -8.23 5.21
C LEU A 23 -2.28 -7.91 6.24
N LEU A 24 -2.68 -7.51 7.44
CA LEU A 24 -1.73 -7.22 8.53
C LEU A 24 -0.88 -8.44 8.88
N TRP A 25 -1.51 -9.61 8.98
CA TRP A 25 -0.80 -10.87 9.22
C TRP A 25 0.21 -11.19 8.11
N GLN A 26 -0.19 -10.99 6.85
CA GLN A 26 0.69 -11.22 5.71
C GLN A 26 1.85 -10.22 5.69
N ILE A 27 1.58 -8.93 5.94
CA ILE A 27 2.58 -7.85 6.03
C ILE A 27 3.62 -8.18 7.11
N GLU A 28 3.17 -8.49 8.32
CA GLU A 28 4.07 -8.79 9.44
C GLU A 28 4.99 -9.96 9.12
N ARG A 29 4.45 -11.05 8.56
CA ARG A 29 5.23 -12.24 8.22
C ARG A 29 6.24 -11.99 7.10
N LEU A 30 5.85 -11.25 6.06
CA LEU A 30 6.74 -10.93 4.96
C LEU A 30 7.83 -9.94 5.38
N ALA A 31 7.49 -8.93 6.17
CA ALA A 31 8.42 -7.90 6.62
C ALA A 31 9.53 -8.45 7.54
N ARG A 32 9.30 -9.58 8.23
CA ARG A 32 10.34 -10.26 9.03
C ARG A 32 11.52 -10.77 8.21
N HIS A 33 11.32 -11.02 6.91
CA HIS A 33 12.33 -11.65 6.04
C HIS A 33 12.68 -10.80 4.81
N HIS A 34 11.90 -9.77 4.53
CA HIS A 34 11.99 -8.99 3.30
C HIS A 34 11.82 -7.50 3.56
N ALA A 35 12.47 -6.67 2.75
CA ALA A 35 12.21 -5.24 2.73
C ALA A 35 10.86 -5.00 2.04
N LEU A 36 9.79 -4.89 2.83
CA LEU A 36 8.43 -4.80 2.33
C LEU A 36 7.97 -3.34 2.22
N HIS A 37 7.55 -2.96 1.01
CA HIS A 37 6.85 -1.71 0.75
C HIS A 37 5.40 -2.01 0.36
N VAL A 38 4.46 -1.41 1.09
CA VAL A 38 3.02 -1.53 0.79
C VAL A 38 2.55 -0.28 0.09
N PHE A 39 1.78 -0.38 -0.98
CA PHE A 39 1.18 0.75 -1.68
C PHE A 39 -0.34 0.68 -1.49
N ALA A 40 -0.88 1.58 -0.67
CA ALA A 40 -2.31 1.68 -0.41
C ALA A 40 -2.94 2.72 -1.34
N LEU A 41 -3.91 2.31 -2.16
CA LEU A 41 -4.44 3.16 -3.22
C LEU A 41 -5.39 4.26 -2.71
N HIS A 42 -6.17 4.01 -1.66
CA HIS A 42 -7.22 4.96 -1.22
C HIS A 42 -7.59 4.85 0.28
N GLN A 43 -6.61 4.72 1.19
CA GLN A 43 -6.89 4.60 2.64
C GLN A 43 -6.99 5.96 3.37
N TYR A 44 -6.25 6.98 2.93
CA TYR A 44 -6.27 8.33 3.54
C TYR A 44 -6.61 9.35 2.47
N THR A 45 -7.07 10.52 2.89
CA THR A 45 -7.42 11.62 1.97
C THR A 45 -6.19 12.16 1.26
N GLU A 46 -5.11 12.41 2.00
CA GLU A 46 -3.86 12.95 1.45
C GLU A 46 -2.77 11.85 1.38
N PRO A 47 -1.87 11.92 0.38
CA PRO A 47 -0.74 10.99 0.31
C PRO A 47 0.12 11.06 1.57
N CYS A 48 0.53 9.91 2.09
CA CYS A 48 1.45 9.85 3.23
C CYS A 48 2.19 8.53 3.31
N THR A 49 3.32 8.53 4.00
CA THR A 49 4.12 7.34 4.25
C THR A 49 4.26 7.09 5.75
N TYR A 50 4.16 5.84 6.19
CA TYR A 50 4.28 5.45 7.59
C TYR A 50 4.76 4.00 7.72
N SER A 51 5.28 3.66 8.90
CA SER A 51 5.65 2.28 9.23
C SER A 51 4.46 1.51 9.77
N LEU A 52 4.33 0.25 9.38
CA LEU A 52 3.31 -0.67 9.90
C LEU A 52 3.85 -2.10 9.90
N LEU A 53 3.94 -2.72 11.07
CA LEU A 53 4.33 -4.13 11.25
C LEU A 53 5.64 -4.51 10.51
N GLY A 54 6.63 -3.62 10.56
CA GLY A 54 7.94 -3.81 9.92
C GLY A 54 7.99 -3.43 8.43
N ALA A 55 6.86 -3.09 7.81
CA ALA A 55 6.80 -2.59 6.44
C ALA A 55 6.74 -1.06 6.36
N THR A 56 7.11 -0.52 5.20
CA THR A 56 6.86 0.89 4.86
C THR A 56 5.62 0.99 3.98
N VAL A 57 4.57 1.63 4.49
CA VAL A 57 3.32 1.86 3.75
C VAL A 57 3.39 3.22 3.06
N HIS A 58 3.14 3.23 1.75
CA HIS A 58 2.97 4.40 0.91
C HIS A 58 1.49 4.51 0.55
N ASN A 59 0.77 5.38 1.25
CA ASN A 59 -0.59 5.70 0.90
C ASN A 59 -0.62 6.77 -0.18
N LEU A 60 -1.31 6.50 -1.27
CA LEU A 60 -1.34 7.41 -2.40
C LEU A 60 -2.42 8.51 -2.23
N GLY A 61 -3.20 8.53 -1.16
CA GLY A 61 -4.27 9.49 -0.93
C GLY A 61 -5.57 9.11 -1.66
N TRP A 62 -6.66 9.84 -1.43
CA TRP A 62 -7.95 9.62 -2.08
C TRP A 62 -8.16 10.70 -3.15
N PRO A 63 -8.35 10.34 -4.43
CA PRO A 63 -8.63 11.33 -5.47
C PRO A 63 -10.02 11.95 -5.25
N ARG A 64 -10.08 13.28 -5.10
CA ARG A 64 -11.35 13.98 -4.85
C ARG A 64 -12.35 13.71 -5.99
N GLY A 65 -13.51 13.10 -5.69
CA GLY A 65 -14.74 13.29 -6.49
C GLY A 65 -15.33 12.14 -7.34
N LYS A 66 -14.95 10.85 -7.23
CA LYS A 66 -15.63 9.74 -7.97
C LYS A 66 -15.71 8.41 -7.18
N GLY A 67 -16.53 7.45 -7.60
CA GLY A 67 -16.76 6.16 -6.91
C GLY A 67 -15.60 5.14 -6.99
N ALA A 68 -15.52 4.21 -6.03
CA ALA A 68 -14.34 3.37 -5.74
C ALA A 68 -13.73 2.59 -6.94
N LEU A 69 -14.56 1.99 -7.80
CA LEU A 69 -14.10 1.17 -8.92
C LEU A 69 -13.41 1.97 -10.04
N ALA A 70 -13.94 3.16 -10.35
CA ALA A 70 -13.31 4.07 -11.31
C ALA A 70 -11.97 4.59 -10.78
N GLN A 71 -11.81 4.67 -9.45
CA GLN A 71 -10.61 5.20 -8.85
C GLN A 71 -9.42 4.25 -8.99
N THR A 72 -9.57 2.94 -8.79
CA THR A 72 -8.45 1.98 -8.91
C THR A 72 -7.75 2.08 -10.26
N ILE A 73 -8.52 2.20 -11.36
CA ILE A 73 -7.97 2.38 -12.71
C ILE A 73 -7.28 3.75 -12.86
N LEU A 74 -7.90 4.80 -12.33
CA LEU A 74 -7.33 6.16 -12.39
C LEU A 74 -6.01 6.29 -11.62
N ARG A 75 -5.72 5.41 -10.66
CA ARG A 75 -4.48 5.46 -9.84
C ARG A 75 -3.30 4.71 -10.44
N LEU A 76 -3.46 4.03 -11.57
CA LEU A 76 -2.39 3.26 -12.16
C LEU A 76 -1.15 4.11 -12.48
N PRO A 77 -1.25 5.35 -13.01
CA PRO A 77 -0.08 6.18 -13.25
C PRO A 77 0.65 6.58 -11.97
N GLU A 78 -0.06 6.95 -10.90
CA GLU A 78 0.54 7.30 -9.62
C GLU A 78 1.21 6.09 -8.97
N LEU A 79 0.57 4.92 -9.03
CA LEU A 79 1.14 3.67 -8.56
C LEU A 79 2.45 3.36 -9.28
N VAL A 80 2.46 3.41 -10.63
CA VAL A 80 3.65 3.17 -11.43
C VAL A 80 4.78 4.14 -11.06
N ARG A 81 4.48 5.44 -10.92
CA ARG A 81 5.47 6.44 -10.49
C ARG A 81 5.99 6.16 -9.08
N ALA A 82 5.13 5.75 -8.16
CA ALA A 82 5.52 5.41 -6.79
C ALA A 82 6.42 4.17 -6.76
N LEU A 83 6.08 3.13 -7.54
CA LEU A 83 6.89 1.93 -7.72
C LEU A 83 8.26 2.26 -8.31
N GLN A 84 8.32 3.10 -9.35
CA GLN A 84 9.58 3.52 -9.96
C GLN A 84 10.45 4.35 -9.01
N ARG A 85 9.84 5.22 -8.20
CA ARG A 85 10.57 6.07 -7.23
C ARG A 85 11.21 5.26 -6.11
N VAL A 86 10.51 4.23 -5.63
CA VAL A 86 10.94 3.43 -4.48
C VAL A 86 11.72 2.19 -4.92
N GLY A 87 11.51 1.69 -6.13
CA GLY A 87 12.11 0.47 -6.65
C GLY A 87 13.62 0.55 -6.88
N PRO A 88 14.20 -0.45 -7.58
CA PRO A 88 13.54 -1.61 -8.16
C PRO A 88 12.99 -2.59 -7.10
N PHE A 89 12.05 -3.45 -7.51
CA PHE A 89 11.46 -4.49 -6.68
C PHE A 89 11.71 -5.86 -7.31
N ASP A 90 11.99 -6.86 -6.47
CA ASP A 90 12.17 -8.25 -6.89
C ASP A 90 10.82 -8.89 -7.25
N LEU A 91 9.74 -8.46 -6.60
CA LEU A 91 8.38 -8.95 -6.84
C LEU A 91 7.35 -7.86 -6.49
N VAL A 92 6.32 -7.75 -7.33
CA VAL A 92 5.15 -6.91 -7.12
C VAL A 92 3.92 -7.81 -7.03
N HIS A 93 3.19 -7.76 -5.91
CA HIS A 93 1.96 -8.52 -5.67
C HIS A 93 0.78 -7.58 -5.44
N GLY A 94 -0.42 -7.97 -5.89
CA GLY A 94 -1.64 -7.20 -5.72
C GLY A 94 -2.74 -7.99 -5.00
N TRP A 95 -3.48 -7.32 -4.12
CA TRP A 95 -4.67 -7.82 -3.42
C TRP A 95 -5.86 -6.86 -3.56
#